data_AF-A0A6I1JXG9-F1
#
_entry.id   AF-A0A6I1JXG9-F1
#
_cell.length_a   1.000
_cell.length_b   1.000
_cell.length_c   1.000
_cell.angle_alpha   90.00
_cell.angle_beta   90.00
_cell.angle_gamma   90.00
#
_symmetry.space_group_name_H-M   'P 1'
#
loop_
_entity.id
_entity.type
_entity.pdbx_description
1 polymer ?
#
loop_
_entity_poly.entity_id
_entity_poly.type
_entity_poly.pdbx_seq_one_letter_code
_entity_poly.pdbx_strand_id
1 'polypeptide(L)'
;MMGWPQATQPSACAGHIAGTTALMAKPLKLQQGQVWRLGDQFLRITRLERLAVEYKASAGQAGKEGKVQQATKKGFCRLIKGAVLLPAAPMREPNPVRPE
;
A
#
# COMPACT_ATOMS: atom_id res chain seq x y z
N MET A 1 -9.62 60.26 -18.68
CA MET A 1 -9.50 59.82 -17.27
C MET A 1 -9.86 58.33 -17.24
N MET A 2 -8.88 57.51 -16.82
CA MET A 2 -9.00 56.26 -16.02
C MET A 2 -10.14 55.30 -16.42
N GLY A 3 -9.95 54.05 -16.84
CA GLY A 3 -8.94 53.07 -16.46
C GLY A 3 -9.65 51.74 -16.18
N TRP A 4 -9.22 50.69 -16.88
CA TRP A 4 -9.67 49.28 -16.85
C TRP A 4 -9.56 48.63 -15.45
N PRO A 5 -10.26 47.51 -15.19
CA PRO A 5 -9.49 46.30 -14.84
C PRO A 5 -10.00 45.05 -15.59
N GLN A 6 -9.23 44.60 -16.57
CA GLN A 6 -8.26 43.50 -16.56
C GLN A 6 -8.88 42.12 -16.34
N ALA A 7 -8.97 41.40 -17.46
CA ALA A 7 -9.09 39.95 -17.51
C ALA A 7 -7.89 39.31 -16.83
N THR A 8 -8.12 38.45 -15.83
CA THR A 8 -7.14 37.43 -15.42
C THR A 8 -7.85 36.31 -14.68
N GLN A 9 -8.18 35.23 -15.38
CA GLN A 9 -8.29 33.92 -14.75
C GLN A 9 -7.30 33.00 -15.47
N PRO A 10 -6.13 32.75 -14.87
CA PRO A 10 -5.33 31.60 -15.19
C PRO A 10 -5.70 30.50 -14.18
N SER A 11 -5.96 29.29 -14.67
CA SER A 11 -5.15 28.14 -14.23
C SER A 11 -5.59 26.92 -15.01
N ALA A 12 -4.86 26.66 -16.08
CA ALA A 12 -4.79 25.36 -16.72
C ALA A 12 -4.31 24.32 -15.69
N CYS A 13 -5.12 23.29 -15.44
CA CYS A 13 -4.64 22.05 -14.85
C CYS A 13 -4.66 20.96 -15.93
N ALA A 14 -3.79 21.13 -16.93
CA ALA A 14 -3.40 20.06 -17.84
C ALA A 14 -1.89 19.86 -17.72
N GLY A 15 -1.50 18.74 -17.13
CA GLY A 15 -0.10 18.40 -16.88
C GLY A 15 0.07 16.94 -16.46
N HIS A 16 -0.25 16.01 -17.37
CA HIS A 16 0.38 14.70 -17.38
C HIS A 16 1.84 14.88 -17.79
N ILE A 17 2.84 14.56 -16.96
CA ILE A 17 3.99 13.75 -17.42
C ILE A 17 4.78 13.12 -16.26
N ALA A 18 5.23 11.90 -16.54
CA ALA A 18 5.85 10.95 -15.65
C ALA A 18 7.22 11.38 -15.11
N GLY A 19 7.42 11.20 -13.80
CA GLY A 19 8.72 11.14 -13.13
C GLY A 19 8.96 9.74 -12.57
N THR A 20 9.17 8.76 -13.45
CA THR A 20 9.60 7.42 -13.06
C THR A 20 11.08 7.46 -12.69
N THR A 21 11.40 7.94 -11.49
CA THR A 21 12.69 7.64 -10.86
C THR A 21 12.68 6.16 -10.50
N ALA A 22 13.09 5.33 -11.46
CA ALA A 22 13.46 3.94 -11.25
C ALA A 22 14.86 3.90 -10.62
N LEU A 23 14.97 4.41 -9.38
CA LEU A 23 16.03 3.93 -8.50
C LEU A 23 15.74 2.47 -8.26
N MET A 24 16.62 1.62 -8.78
CA MET A 24 16.62 0.17 -8.70
C MET A 24 16.39 -0.29 -7.25
N ALA A 25 15.13 -0.42 -6.87
CA ALA A 25 14.74 -1.02 -5.62
C ALA A 25 14.64 -2.52 -5.91
N LYS A 26 15.49 -3.30 -5.25
CA LYS A 26 15.41 -4.77 -5.19
C LYS A 26 13.93 -5.20 -5.19
N PRO A 27 13.53 -6.17 -6.02
CA PRO A 27 12.16 -6.63 -6.03
C PRO A 27 11.84 -7.24 -4.66
N LEU A 28 11.14 -6.48 -3.83
CA LEU A 28 10.51 -7.00 -2.62
C LEU A 28 9.47 -8.00 -3.08
N LYS A 29 9.65 -9.26 -2.71
CA LYS A 29 8.70 -10.33 -3.01
C LYS A 29 7.45 -10.12 -2.17
N LEU A 30 6.46 -9.45 -2.76
CA LEU A 30 5.12 -9.31 -2.19
C LEU A 30 4.37 -10.62 -2.41
N GLN A 31 3.78 -11.15 -1.34
CA GLN A 31 2.95 -12.34 -1.37
C GLN A 31 1.61 -12.05 -0.69
N GLN A 32 0.54 -12.68 -1.19
CA GLN A 32 -0.77 -12.59 -0.56
C GLN A 32 -0.72 -13.16 0.85
N GLY A 33 -1.46 -12.56 1.78
CA GLY A 33 -1.45 -12.97 3.18
C GLY A 33 -0.28 -12.46 4.00
N GLN A 34 0.72 -11.80 3.41
CA GLN A 34 1.79 -11.14 4.17
C GLN A 34 1.24 -9.97 5.00
N VAL A 35 1.75 -9.84 6.22
CA VAL A 35 1.42 -8.74 7.13
C VAL A 35 2.68 -7.91 7.39
N TRP A 36 2.57 -6.61 7.16
CA TRP A 36 3.63 -5.63 7.37
C TRP A 36 3.23 -4.70 8.50
N ARG A 37 4.17 -4.38 9.40
CA ARG A 37 3.97 -3.41 10.48
C ARG A 37 4.67 -2.11 10.13
N LEU A 38 3.90 -1.05 9.95
CA LEU A 38 4.38 0.31 9.70
C LEU A 38 4.11 1.16 10.94
N GLY A 39 5.11 1.29 11.81
CA GLY A 39 4.93 1.94 13.12
C GLY A 39 3.88 1.20 13.95
N ASP A 40 2.76 1.86 14.21
CA ASP A 40 1.62 1.32 14.97
C ASP A 40 0.52 0.68 14.07
N GLN A 41 0.67 0.79 12.75
CA GLN A 41 -0.29 0.26 11.78
C GLN A 41 0.13 -1.09 11.22
N PHE A 42 -0.85 -1.94 10.93
CA PHE A 42 -0.69 -3.24 10.32
C PHE A 42 -1.30 -3.23 8.92
N LEU A 43 -0.52 -3.67 7.94
CA LEU A 43 -0.86 -3.70 6.53
C LEU A 43 -0.84 -5.15 6.07
N ARG A 44 -2.00 -5.73 5.78
CA ARG A 44 -2.11 -7.11 5.29
C ARG A 44 -2.43 -7.11 3.81
N ILE A 45 -1.61 -7.76 3.00
CA ILE A 45 -1.88 -7.93 1.57
C ILE A 45 -3.04 -8.93 1.39
N THR A 46 -4.16 -8.46 0.87
CA THR A 46 -5.34 -9.31 0.59
C THR A 46 -5.32 -9.82 -0.83
N ARG A 47 -4.93 -8.98 -1.80
CA ARG A 47 -4.94 -9.33 -3.22
C ARG A 47 -3.75 -8.71 -3.95
N LEU A 48 -3.17 -9.47 -4.87
CA LEU A 48 -2.09 -9.01 -5.74
C LEU A 48 -2.58 -9.05 -7.18
N GLU A 49 -2.62 -7.88 -7.80
CA GLU A 49 -2.94 -7.70 -9.21
C GLU A 49 -1.63 -7.48 -10.02
N ARG A 50 -1.74 -7.38 -11.35
CA ARG A 50 -0.56 -7.24 -12.22
C ARG A 50 0.29 -6.02 -11.86
N LEU A 51 -0.35 -4.85 -11.70
CA LEU A 51 0.31 -3.57 -11.39
C LEU A 51 -0.13 -2.96 -10.05
N ALA A 52 -1.12 -3.56 -9.40
CA ALA A 52 -1.69 -3.08 -8.15
C ALA A 52 -1.57 -4.13 -7.02
N VAL A 53 -1.61 -3.64 -5.80
CA VAL A 53 -1.57 -4.40 -4.55
C VAL A 53 -2.73 -3.88 -3.72
N GLU A 54 -3.62 -4.77 -3.34
CA GLU A 54 -4.68 -4.48 -2.39
C GLU A 54 -4.24 -4.95 -1.00
N TYR A 55 -4.37 -4.06 -0.03
CA TYR A 55 -4.00 -4.34 1.35
C TYR A 55 -5.02 -3.74 2.32
N LYS A 56 -5.21 -4.42 3.45
CA LYS A 56 -6.02 -3.92 4.57
C LYS A 56 -5.08 -3.23 5.55
N ALA A 57 -5.30 -1.93 5.78
CA ALA A 57 -4.60 -1.15 6.79
C ALA A 57 -5.45 -1.08 8.07
N SER A 58 -4.88 -1.46 9.22
CA SER A 58 -5.54 -1.43 10.53
C SER A 58 -4.62 -0.80 11.58
N ALA A 59 -5.12 0.11 12.42
CA ALA A 59 -4.35 0.78 13.49
C ALA A 59 -4.29 -0.07 14.79
N GLY A 60 -4.12 -1.39 14.67
CA GLY A 60 -4.04 -2.29 15.83
C GLY A 60 -3.97 -3.76 15.47
N GLN A 61 -3.38 -4.56 16.36
CA GLN A 61 -3.18 -6.01 16.18
C GLN A 61 -4.49 -6.80 16.12
N ALA A 62 -5.58 -6.26 16.70
CA ALA A 62 -6.91 -6.87 16.78
C ALA A 62 -7.84 -6.46 15.62
N GLY A 63 -7.28 -6.17 14.45
CA GLY A 63 -7.90 -5.56 13.26
C GLY A 63 -9.28 -6.08 12.84
N LYS A 64 -10.33 -5.63 13.55
CA LYS A 64 -11.73 -5.81 13.15
C LYS A 64 -12.14 -4.76 12.12
N GLU A 65 -11.66 -3.52 12.25
CA GLU A 65 -12.00 -2.40 11.37
C GLU A 65 -10.75 -1.86 10.69
N GLY A 66 -10.47 -2.34 9.48
CA GLY A 66 -9.32 -1.90 8.69
C GLY A 66 -9.78 -1.54 7.30
N LYS A 67 -9.34 -0.38 6.80
CA LYS A 67 -9.72 0.09 5.46
C LYS A 67 -8.96 -0.73 4.42
N VAL A 68 -9.70 -1.31 3.46
CA VAL A 68 -9.10 -1.92 2.28
C VAL A 68 -8.65 -0.79 1.36
N GLN A 69 -7.37 -0.78 1.01
CA GLN A 69 -6.76 0.20 0.14
C GLN A 69 -6.05 -0.50 -1.02
N GLN A 70 -6.13 0.11 -2.18
CA GLN A 70 -5.40 -0.33 -3.37
C GLN A 70 -4.28 0.67 -3.65
N ALA A 71 -3.05 0.16 -3.79
CA ALA A 71 -1.90 0.96 -4.22
C ALA A 71 -1.21 0.29 -5.41
N THR A 72 -0.46 1.06 -6.20
CA THR A 72 0.41 0.45 -7.21
C THR A 72 1.54 -0.32 -6.53
N LYS A 73 2.11 -1.34 -7.19
CA LYS A 73 3.27 -2.07 -6.65
C LYS A 73 4.42 -1.13 -6.27
N LYS A 74 4.67 -0.08 -7.06
CA LYS A 74 5.66 0.95 -6.78
C LYS A 74 5.30 1.79 -5.54
N GLY A 75 4.03 2.19 -5.41
CA GLY A 75 3.53 2.92 -4.24
C GLY A 75 3.61 2.08 -2.97
N PHE A 76 3.17 0.83 -3.04
CA PHE A 76 3.21 -0.10 -1.92
C PHE A 76 4.64 -0.42 -1.50
N CYS A 77 5.54 -0.77 -2.43
CA CYS A 77 6.95 -1.00 -2.13
C CYS A 77 7.61 0.21 -1.45
N ARG A 78 7.25 1.45 -1.83
CA ARG A 78 7.75 2.66 -1.16
C ARG A 78 7.18 2.82 0.24
N LEU A 79 5.93 2.45 0.45
CA LEU A 79 5.25 2.50 1.74
C LEU A 79 5.85 1.50 2.74
N ILE A 80 6.14 0.28 2.29
CA ILE A 80 6.73 -0.76 3.15
C ILE A 80 8.26 -0.66 3.31
N LYS A 81 8.95 0.29 2.64
CA LYS A 81 10.41 0.45 2.77
C LYS A 81 10.87 0.70 4.20
N GLY A 82 10.03 1.32 5.03
CA GLY A 82 10.25 1.52 6.47
C GLY A 82 9.40 0.61 7.35
N ALA A 83 8.68 -0.35 6.76
CA ALA A 83 7.84 -1.29 7.49
C ALA A 83 8.60 -2.58 7.80
N VAL A 84 8.21 -3.25 8.87
CA VAL A 84 8.75 -4.55 9.27
C VAL A 84 7.81 -5.64 8.76
N LEU A 85 8.31 -6.58 7.95
CA LEU A 85 7.56 -7.78 7.60
C LEU A 85 7.38 -8.63 8.86
N LEU A 86 6.13 -8.89 9.24
CA LEU A 86 5.84 -9.81 10.32
C LEU A 86 5.85 -11.24 9.78
N PRO A 87 6.48 -12.20 10.49
CA PRO A 87 6.31 -13.59 10.15
C PRO A 87 4.82 -13.90 10.24
N ALA A 88 4.24 -14.44 9.17
CA ALA A 88 2.94 -15.07 9.27
C ALA A 88 3.09 -16.11 10.37
N ALA A 89 2.36 -15.95 11.49
CA ALA A 89 2.42 -16.89 12.58
C ALA A 89 2.35 -18.30 11.98
N PRO A 90 3.23 -19.23 12.37
CA PRO A 90 3.14 -20.59 11.87
C PRO A 90 1.71 -21.02 12.14
N MET A 91 0.99 -21.29 11.05
CA MET A 91 -0.27 -21.99 11.11
C MET A 91 0.00 -23.14 12.07
N ARG A 92 -0.59 -23.13 13.26
CA ARG A 92 -0.63 -24.32 14.10
C ARG A 92 -1.27 -25.34 13.17
N GLU A 93 -0.47 -26.27 12.63
CA GLU A 93 -1.01 -27.42 11.93
C GLU A 93 -2.14 -27.94 12.81
N PRO A 94 -3.37 -28.11 12.29
CA PRO A 94 -4.36 -28.86 13.03
C PRO A 94 -3.71 -30.21 13.27
N ASN A 95 -3.39 -30.47 14.53
CA ASN A 95 -2.84 -31.73 15.01
C ASN A 95 -3.58 -32.85 14.27
N PRO A 96 -2.91 -33.73 13.51
CA PRO A 96 -3.61 -34.84 12.89
C PRO A 96 -4.23 -35.65 14.03
N VAL A 97 -5.55 -35.56 14.16
CA VAL A 97 -6.33 -36.42 15.04
C VAL A 97 -6.04 -37.83 14.54
N ARG A 98 -5.18 -38.57 15.26
CA ARG A 98 -4.99 -40.00 15.01
C ARG A 98 -6.36 -40.65 15.19
N PRO A 99 -6.91 -41.33 14.16
CA PRO A 99 -8.03 -42.22 14.42
C PRO A 99 -7.51 -43.39 15.27
N GLU A 100 -8.20 -43.66 16.38
CA GLU A 100 -8.02 -44.87 17.21
C GLU A 100 -8.51 -46.13 16.49
#